data_AF-A0AA94X6D6-F1
#
_entry.id   AF-A0AA94X6D6-F1
#
_cell.length_a   1.000
_cell.length_b   1.000
_cell.length_c   1.000
_cell.angle_alpha   90.00
_cell.angle_beta   90.00
_cell.angle_gamma   90.00
#
_symmetry.space_group_name_H-M   'P 1'
#
loop_
_entity.id
_entity.type
_entity.pdbx_description
1 polymer ?
#
loop_
_entity_poly.entity_id
_entity_poly.type
_entity_poly.pdbx_seq_one_letter_code
_entity_poly.pdbx_strand_id
1 'polypeptide(L)'
;SDPAFADKIRHIRDPKKRMAVVWAHCKTKMTCEPDDPKDEGADMENEEPKKGHGGCGHVQPLVRKEGLKLFVQYKKPKDDDDEIKSIQPDKRVFSPSDVYTTFKKMSDSDLHLIGLSDEYARPEWMILTVLPVPPPPVRPSISVDGGTMRSEDDLTFKLGEIIKASANVRRCEQEGAPAHVTTEFEQLLQYHVATYMDNDIAGVPQSLQKSGRPVKAIRARLKGKEGRLRGNLMGKRVDFSARTVITGDSNLELDEVGVPKTIAMNLTFP
;
A
#
# COMPACT_ATOMS: atom_id res chain seq x y z
N SER A 1 -12.28 -21.17 19.18
CA SER A 1 -13.33 -22.14 18.83
C SER A 1 -12.82 -23.20 17.86
N ASP A 2 -12.14 -22.85 16.76
CA ASP A 2 -11.65 -23.84 15.77
C ASP A 2 -10.28 -24.46 16.16
N PRO A 3 -10.22 -25.75 16.55
CA PRO A 3 -8.96 -26.42 16.94
C PRO A 3 -7.99 -26.56 15.77
N ALA A 4 -8.51 -26.79 14.56
CA ALA A 4 -7.68 -26.93 13.35
C ALA A 4 -7.01 -25.60 12.99
N PHE A 5 -7.67 -24.47 13.25
CA PHE A 5 -7.04 -23.17 13.15
C PHE A 5 -5.91 -23.01 14.18
N ALA A 6 -6.18 -23.33 15.44
CA ALA A 6 -5.20 -23.21 16.52
C ALA A 6 -3.94 -24.04 16.26
N ASP A 7 -4.10 -25.29 15.84
CA ASP A 7 -2.98 -26.18 15.52
C ASP A 7 -2.12 -25.66 14.35
N LYS A 8 -2.76 -25.07 13.33
CA LYS A 8 -2.06 -24.49 12.18
C LYS A 8 -1.17 -23.31 12.54
N ILE A 9 -1.57 -22.50 13.51
CA ILE A 9 -0.80 -21.30 13.91
C ILE A 9 0.20 -21.56 15.04
N ARG A 10 -0.04 -22.59 15.86
CA ARG A 10 0.68 -22.85 17.13
C ARG A 10 2.20 -22.84 17.00
N HIS A 11 2.73 -23.41 15.92
CA HIS A 11 4.18 -23.55 15.72
C HIS A 11 4.80 -22.47 14.82
N ILE A 12 4.00 -21.54 14.30
CA ILE A 12 4.47 -20.52 13.37
C ILE A 12 4.91 -19.28 14.14
N ARG A 13 6.21 -19.17 14.41
CA ARG A 13 6.79 -18.00 15.10
C ARG A 13 6.92 -16.77 14.21
N ASP A 14 7.17 -16.95 12.91
CA ASP A 14 7.33 -15.86 11.95
C ASP A 14 5.98 -15.19 11.63
N PRO A 15 5.77 -13.90 11.98
CA PRO A 15 4.49 -13.21 11.77
C PRO A 15 4.07 -13.16 10.30
N LYS A 16 5.02 -13.04 9.36
CA LYS A 16 4.69 -12.95 7.92
C LYS A 16 4.16 -14.27 7.39
N LYS A 17 4.78 -15.39 7.80
CA LYS A 17 4.30 -16.73 7.44
C LYS A 17 2.96 -17.03 8.12
N ARG A 18 2.78 -16.56 9.35
CA ARG A 18 1.53 -16.73 10.10
C ARG A 18 0.35 -16.12 9.36
N MET A 19 0.46 -14.87 8.91
CA MET A 19 -0.57 -14.19 8.11
C MET A 19 -0.99 -15.02 6.89
N ALA A 20 -0.03 -15.57 6.14
CA ALA A 20 -0.33 -16.37 4.95
C ALA A 20 -1.11 -17.66 5.29
N VAL A 21 -0.76 -18.33 6.38
CA VAL A 21 -1.45 -19.55 6.85
C VAL A 21 -2.84 -19.23 7.38
N VAL A 22 -2.97 -18.17 8.17
CA VAL A 22 -4.26 -17.67 8.67
C VAL A 22 -5.18 -17.33 7.50
N TRP A 23 -4.71 -16.54 6.53
CA TRP A 23 -5.48 -16.21 5.33
C TRP A 23 -5.89 -17.45 4.54
N ALA A 24 -4.97 -18.40 4.33
CA ALA A 24 -5.26 -19.63 3.58
C ALA A 24 -6.34 -20.49 4.25
N HIS A 25 -6.44 -20.44 5.58
CA HIS A 25 -7.50 -21.12 6.31
C HIS A 25 -8.82 -20.31 6.33
N CYS A 26 -8.77 -19.01 6.64
CA CYS A 26 -9.96 -18.19 6.77
C CYS A 26 -10.67 -17.93 5.43
N LYS A 27 -9.95 -17.92 4.29
CA LYS A 27 -10.56 -17.70 2.97
C LYS A 27 -11.60 -18.75 2.57
N THR A 28 -11.60 -19.93 3.21
CA THR A 28 -12.59 -20.99 2.95
C THR A 28 -13.80 -20.90 3.87
N LYS A 29 -13.72 -20.13 4.96
CA LYS A 29 -14.82 -19.91 5.90
C LYS A 29 -15.71 -18.80 5.35
N MET A 30 -16.91 -19.17 4.90
CA MET A 30 -17.86 -18.25 4.25
C MET A 30 -19.05 -17.86 5.14
N THR A 31 -19.02 -18.25 6.42
CA THR A 31 -20.06 -17.93 7.41
C THR A 31 -19.37 -17.64 8.73
N CYS A 32 -19.83 -16.61 9.44
CA CYS A 32 -19.42 -16.32 10.81
C CYS A 32 -20.28 -17.16 11.76
N GLU A 33 -19.79 -18.33 12.18
CA GLU A 33 -20.56 -19.31 12.96
C GLU A 33 -20.93 -18.72 14.34
N PRO A 34 -22.23 -18.68 14.72
CA PRO A 34 -22.60 -18.26 16.07
C PRO A 34 -22.18 -19.30 17.11
N ASP A 35 -22.07 -18.89 18.35
CA ASP A 35 -21.77 -19.83 19.44
C ASP A 35 -22.99 -20.69 19.74
N ASP A 36 -22.76 -21.97 20.04
CA ASP A 36 -23.80 -22.89 20.50
C ASP A 36 -24.46 -22.32 21.77
N PRO A 37 -25.80 -22.35 21.89
CA PRO A 37 -26.47 -21.92 23.11
C PRO A 37 -25.98 -22.75 24.31
N LYS A 38 -25.77 -22.10 25.45
CA LYS A 38 -25.43 -22.80 26.70
C LYS A 38 -26.67 -23.60 27.13
N ASP A 39 -26.59 -24.93 27.09
CA ASP A 39 -27.63 -25.78 27.66
C ASP A 39 -27.65 -25.60 29.18
N GLU A 40 -28.69 -24.95 29.71
CA GLU A 40 -28.89 -24.75 31.16
C GLU A 40 -29.44 -26.01 31.87
N GLY A 41 -29.50 -27.17 31.20
CA GLY A 41 -30.22 -28.36 31.69
C GLY A 41 -29.50 -29.70 31.61
N ALA A 42 -28.21 -29.77 31.27
CA ALA A 42 -27.48 -31.03 31.24
C ALA A 42 -26.59 -31.19 32.48
N ASP A 43 -26.98 -32.10 33.38
CA ASP A 43 -26.08 -32.74 34.32
C ASP A 43 -24.88 -33.34 33.56
N MET A 44 -23.72 -32.68 33.58
CA MET A 44 -22.47 -33.25 33.07
C MET A 44 -21.27 -32.79 33.91
N GLU A 45 -20.99 -33.56 34.95
CA GLU A 45 -19.60 -33.80 35.37
C GLU A 45 -18.83 -34.36 34.16
N ASN A 46 -17.84 -33.62 33.64
CA ASN A 46 -16.80 -33.99 32.64
C ASN A 46 -16.86 -33.49 31.18
N GLU A 47 -17.72 -32.55 30.77
CA GLU A 47 -17.49 -31.83 29.49
C GLU A 47 -17.11 -30.37 29.72
N GLU A 48 -15.85 -30.00 29.40
CA GLU A 48 -15.46 -28.59 29.37
C GLU A 48 -16.35 -27.84 28.36
N PRO A 49 -16.99 -26.73 28.75
CA PRO A 49 -17.88 -26.00 27.86
C PRO A 49 -17.11 -25.54 26.61
N LYS A 50 -17.63 -25.86 25.42
CA LYS A 50 -17.02 -25.44 24.15
C LYS A 50 -16.79 -23.93 24.17
N LYS A 51 -15.53 -23.54 23.98
CA LYS A 51 -15.13 -22.13 24.01
C LYS A 51 -15.66 -21.41 22.77
N GLY A 52 -16.74 -20.65 22.97
CA GLY A 52 -17.31 -19.76 21.97
C GLY A 52 -16.33 -18.71 21.46
N HIS A 53 -16.61 -18.16 20.28
CA HIS A 53 -15.85 -17.12 19.59
C HIS A 53 -16.70 -15.89 19.22
N GLY A 54 -17.96 -15.83 19.64
CA GLY A 54 -18.82 -14.66 19.52
C GLY A 54 -19.27 -14.34 18.09
N GLY A 55 -19.39 -15.35 17.22
CA GLY A 55 -19.77 -15.12 15.83
C GLY A 55 -21.22 -14.63 15.67
N CYS A 56 -21.47 -13.88 14.59
CA CYS A 56 -22.71 -13.13 14.36
C CYS A 56 -23.69 -13.79 13.38
N GLY A 57 -23.42 -15.02 12.92
CA GLY A 57 -24.26 -15.76 11.97
C GLY A 57 -24.21 -15.28 10.51
N HIS A 58 -23.56 -14.14 10.22
CA HIS A 58 -23.60 -13.55 8.88
C HIS A 58 -22.72 -14.29 7.88
N VAL A 59 -23.26 -14.46 6.66
CA VAL A 59 -22.53 -14.96 5.49
C VAL A 59 -21.45 -13.96 5.09
N GLN A 60 -20.25 -14.45 4.83
CA GLN A 60 -19.11 -13.66 4.39
C GLN A 60 -19.11 -13.54 2.87
N PRO A 61 -18.85 -12.35 2.29
CA PRO A 61 -18.78 -12.19 0.85
C PRO A 61 -17.44 -12.63 0.28
N LEU A 62 -17.43 -12.96 -1.02
CA LEU A 62 -16.21 -13.02 -1.80
C LEU A 62 -15.75 -11.60 -2.18
N VAL A 63 -14.52 -11.26 -1.79
CA VAL A 63 -13.91 -9.97 -2.15
C VAL A 63 -13.12 -10.11 -3.45
N ARG A 64 -13.39 -9.24 -4.43
CA ARG A 64 -12.70 -9.16 -5.72
C ARG A 64 -12.11 -7.77 -5.92
N LYS A 65 -10.88 -7.70 -6.42
CA LYS A 65 -10.20 -6.44 -6.78
C LYS A 65 -10.37 -6.17 -8.26
N GLU A 66 -10.80 -4.97 -8.60
CA GLU A 66 -10.85 -4.46 -9.97
C GLU A 66 -10.29 -3.03 -9.99
N GLY A 67 -9.14 -2.84 -10.64
CA GLY A 67 -8.41 -1.57 -10.61
C GLY A 67 -8.07 -1.14 -9.18
N LEU A 68 -8.55 0.05 -8.79
CA LEU A 68 -8.39 0.63 -7.45
C LEU A 68 -9.58 0.35 -6.51
N LYS A 69 -10.55 -0.47 -6.92
CA LYS A 69 -11.76 -0.78 -6.14
C LYS A 69 -11.78 -2.22 -5.66
N LEU A 70 -12.48 -2.42 -4.55
CA LEU A 70 -12.86 -3.73 -4.05
C LEU A 70 -14.37 -3.90 -4.22
N PHE A 71 -14.78 -5.12 -4.58
CA PHE A 71 -16.18 -5.51 -4.71
C PHE A 71 -16.44 -6.71 -3.82
N VAL A 72 -17.57 -6.68 -3.11
CA VAL A 72 -18.10 -7.82 -2.36
C VAL A 72 -19.17 -8.51 -3.20
N GLN A 73 -19.14 -9.84 -3.21
CA GLN A 73 -20.12 -10.69 -3.88
C GLN A 73 -20.58 -11.79 -2.92
N TYR A 74 -21.86 -11.81 -2.60
CA TYR A 74 -22.45 -12.88 -1.80
C TYR A 74 -22.80 -14.07 -2.69
N LYS A 75 -22.43 -15.28 -2.27
CA LYS A 75 -22.91 -16.50 -2.92
C LYS A 75 -24.33 -16.76 -2.44
N LYS A 76 -25.27 -16.94 -3.36
CA LYS A 76 -26.62 -17.40 -3.01
C LYS A 76 -26.54 -18.83 -2.44
N PRO A 77 -27.29 -19.15 -1.39
CA PRO A 77 -27.46 -20.53 -0.94
C PRO A 77 -28.10 -21.37 -2.05
N LYS A 78 -27.81 -22.67 -2.06
CA LYS A 78 -28.11 -23.57 -3.18
C LYS A 78 -29.59 -24.01 -3.25
N ASP A 79 -30.42 -23.58 -2.30
CA ASP A 79 -31.81 -24.05 -2.10
C ASP A 79 -32.90 -23.01 -2.47
N ASP A 80 -32.54 -21.82 -2.95
CA ASP A 80 -33.55 -20.86 -3.48
C ASP A 80 -33.82 -21.16 -4.95
N ASP A 81 -34.78 -22.06 -5.19
CA ASP A 81 -35.28 -22.48 -6.51
C ASP A 81 -36.44 -21.59 -7.02
N ASP A 82 -36.56 -20.35 -6.52
CA ASP A 82 -37.59 -19.39 -6.97
C ASP A 82 -37.06 -18.40 -8.02
N GLU A 83 -37.53 -18.62 -9.25
CA GLU A 83 -37.81 -17.69 -10.35
C GLU A 83 -36.84 -16.52 -10.66
N ILE A 84 -36.01 -16.76 -11.69
CA ILE A 84 -35.80 -15.93 -12.90
C ILE A 84 -36.22 -14.44 -12.76
N LYS A 85 -35.28 -13.55 -12.38
CA LYS A 85 -35.06 -12.20 -13.01
C LYS A 85 -33.98 -11.29 -12.36
N SER A 86 -32.91 -11.84 -11.80
CA SER A 86 -31.67 -11.05 -11.61
C SER A 86 -30.43 -11.94 -11.66
N ILE A 87 -29.90 -12.12 -12.87
CA ILE A 87 -28.74 -12.97 -13.21
C ILE A 87 -27.41 -12.40 -12.70
N GLN A 88 -27.38 -11.18 -12.14
CA GLN A 88 -26.13 -10.62 -11.63
C GLN A 88 -25.94 -11.00 -10.17
N PRO A 89 -24.79 -11.61 -9.79
CA PRO A 89 -24.42 -11.68 -8.37
C PRO A 89 -24.47 -10.27 -7.80
N ASP A 90 -25.00 -10.11 -6.59
CA ASP A 90 -25.07 -8.83 -5.89
C ASP A 90 -23.65 -8.32 -5.64
N LYS A 91 -23.13 -7.61 -6.64
CA LYS A 91 -21.77 -7.10 -6.72
C LYS A 91 -21.84 -5.66 -6.26
N ARG A 92 -21.54 -5.46 -4.98
CA ARG A 92 -21.50 -4.14 -4.36
C ARG A 92 -20.06 -3.67 -4.20
N VAL A 93 -19.83 -2.38 -4.43
CA VAL A 93 -18.53 -1.76 -4.11
C VAL A 93 -18.34 -1.82 -2.60
N PHE A 94 -17.19 -2.33 -2.17
CA PHE A 94 -16.78 -2.28 -0.77
C PHE A 94 -16.07 -0.94 -0.54
N SER A 95 -16.78 0.02 0.07
CA SER A 95 -16.26 1.38 0.20
C SER A 95 -15.06 1.43 1.16
N PRO A 96 -14.10 2.35 0.97
CA PRO A 96 -12.98 2.53 1.90
C PRO A 96 -13.46 2.78 3.34
N SER A 97 -14.56 3.51 3.52
CA SER A 97 -15.17 3.80 4.82
C SER A 97 -15.68 2.53 5.53
N ASP A 98 -16.30 1.62 4.79
CA ASP A 98 -16.78 0.33 5.33
C ASP A 98 -15.59 -0.57 5.72
N VAL A 99 -14.55 -0.62 4.89
CA VAL A 99 -13.31 -1.37 5.19
C VAL A 99 -12.62 -0.79 6.42
N TYR A 100 -12.53 0.52 6.53
CA TYR A 100 -11.94 1.20 7.69
C TYR A 100 -12.68 0.88 8.99
N THR A 101 -14.01 0.97 8.96
CA THR A 101 -14.85 0.64 10.11
C THR A 101 -14.70 -0.83 10.51
N THR A 102 -14.56 -1.73 9.53
CA THR A 102 -14.34 -3.16 9.76
C THR A 102 -12.98 -3.42 10.41
N PHE A 103 -11.91 -2.84 9.87
CA PHE A 103 -10.57 -2.98 10.46
C PHE A 103 -10.46 -2.36 11.85
N LYS A 104 -11.12 -1.23 12.09
CA LYS A 104 -11.14 -0.57 13.41
C LYS A 104 -11.80 -1.43 14.50
N LYS A 105 -12.73 -2.32 14.14
CA LYS A 105 -13.42 -3.23 15.07
C LYS A 105 -12.60 -4.48 15.43
N MET A 106 -11.46 -4.72 14.77
CA MET A 106 -10.61 -5.86 15.09
C MET A 106 -9.97 -5.69 16.48
N SER A 107 -9.99 -6.75 17.28
CA SER A 107 -9.38 -6.74 18.61
C SER A 107 -7.86 -6.84 18.50
N ASP A 108 -7.13 -6.30 19.48
CA ASP A 108 -5.66 -6.40 19.49
C ASP A 108 -5.20 -7.87 19.57
N SER A 109 -5.99 -8.74 20.19
CA SER A 109 -5.73 -10.18 20.20
C SER A 109 -5.78 -10.81 18.80
N ASP A 110 -6.72 -10.40 17.95
CA ASP A 110 -6.82 -10.87 16.56
C ASP A 110 -5.65 -10.35 15.72
N LEU A 111 -5.19 -9.12 15.96
CA LEU A 111 -4.03 -8.56 15.27
C LEU A 111 -2.78 -9.42 15.51
N HIS A 112 -2.50 -9.76 16.77
CA HIS A 112 -1.38 -10.63 17.13
C HIS A 112 -1.51 -12.06 16.56
N LEU A 113 -2.73 -12.59 16.54
CA LEU A 113 -3.06 -13.91 16.00
C LEU A 113 -2.73 -13.99 14.50
N ILE A 114 -3.08 -12.94 13.77
CA ILE A 114 -2.84 -12.81 12.32
C ILE A 114 -1.37 -12.51 12.03
N GLY A 115 -0.63 -11.95 13.00
CA GLY A 115 0.78 -11.59 12.87
C GLY A 115 1.01 -10.12 12.49
N LEU A 116 0.05 -9.25 12.81
CA LEU A 116 0.19 -7.80 12.77
C LEU A 116 0.62 -7.26 14.15
N SER A 117 1.17 -6.05 14.16
CA SER A 117 1.51 -5.32 15.39
C SER A 117 0.44 -4.27 15.64
N ASP A 118 -0.11 -4.26 16.86
CA ASP A 118 -1.04 -3.25 17.37
C ASP A 118 -0.39 -1.88 17.57
N GLU A 119 0.90 -1.83 17.88
CA GLU A 119 1.66 -0.58 18.08
C GLU A 119 2.13 0.08 16.77
N TYR A 120 2.57 -0.72 15.79
CA TYR A 120 3.27 -0.19 14.62
C TYR A 120 2.55 -0.42 13.28
N ALA A 121 1.57 -1.33 13.22
CA ALA A 121 1.00 -1.77 11.95
C ALA A 121 -0.49 -2.18 12.07
N ARG A 122 -1.32 -1.31 12.66
CA ARG A 122 -2.77 -1.57 12.70
C ARG A 122 -3.37 -1.52 11.28
N PRO A 123 -4.29 -2.44 10.95
CA PRO A 123 -4.78 -2.60 9.59
C PRO A 123 -5.56 -1.39 9.08
N GLU A 124 -6.24 -0.66 9.95
CA GLU A 124 -6.95 0.56 9.58
C GLU A 124 -6.02 1.69 9.10
N TRP A 125 -4.72 1.65 9.44
CA TRP A 125 -3.73 2.61 8.93
C TRP A 125 -3.33 2.37 7.47
N MET A 126 -3.73 1.23 6.89
CA MET A 126 -3.59 1.00 5.45
C MET A 126 -4.54 1.92 4.63
N ILE A 127 -5.55 2.50 5.28
CA ILE A 127 -6.49 3.45 4.67
C ILE A 127 -6.07 4.87 5.05
N LEU A 128 -5.67 5.64 4.05
CA LEU A 128 -5.14 6.99 4.25
C LEU A 128 -6.28 7.98 4.52
N THR A 129 -6.38 8.44 5.77
CA THR A 129 -7.27 9.54 6.17
C THR A 129 -6.54 10.88 6.21
N VAL A 130 -5.25 10.85 6.57
CA VAL A 130 -4.35 12.01 6.59
C VAL A 130 -3.13 11.70 5.72
N LEU A 131 -2.94 12.46 4.64
CA LEU A 131 -1.81 12.28 3.73
C LEU A 131 -0.65 13.18 4.17
N PRO A 132 0.53 12.64 4.55
CA PRO A 132 1.68 13.44 4.91
C PRO A 132 2.27 14.15 3.68
N VAL A 133 2.54 15.45 3.82
CA VAL A 133 3.14 16.28 2.77
C VAL A 133 4.66 16.36 2.98
N PRO A 134 5.48 15.86 2.05
CA PRO A 134 6.94 15.92 2.21
C PRO A 134 7.46 17.36 2.09
N PRO A 135 8.54 17.69 2.83
CA PRO A 135 9.11 19.04 2.83
C PRO A 135 9.86 19.35 1.52
N PRO A 136 10.14 20.64 1.21
CA PRO A 136 10.80 21.06 -0.02
C PRO A 136 12.10 20.31 -0.41
N PRO A 137 12.99 19.88 0.52
CA PRO A 137 14.18 19.11 0.15
C PRO A 137 13.89 17.75 -0.53
N VAL A 138 12.70 17.19 -0.32
CA VAL A 138 12.26 15.94 -0.98
C VAL A 138 11.66 16.22 -2.37
N ARG A 139 11.15 17.44 -2.57
CA ARG A 139 10.45 17.93 -3.78
C ARG A 139 11.06 19.28 -4.25
N PRO A 140 12.34 19.29 -4.65
CA PRO A 140 13.08 20.52 -4.91
C PRO A 140 12.53 21.26 -6.14
N SER A 141 12.38 22.57 -6.03
CA SER A 141 12.07 23.42 -7.18
C SER A 141 13.36 23.82 -7.91
N ILE A 142 13.26 23.97 -9.23
CA ILE A 142 14.35 24.43 -10.09
C ILE A 142 13.97 25.81 -10.61
N SER A 143 14.76 26.83 -10.28
CA SER A 143 14.62 28.17 -10.85
C SER A 143 15.67 28.39 -11.93
N VAL A 144 15.23 28.84 -13.11
CA VAL A 144 16.09 29.25 -14.22
C VAL A 144 16.06 30.79 -14.32
N ASP A 145 17.19 31.40 -14.69
CA ASP A 145 17.35 32.84 -14.92
C ASP A 145 16.90 33.72 -13.73
N GLY A 146 17.57 33.57 -12.58
CA GLY A 146 17.39 34.47 -11.43
C GLY A 146 16.00 34.43 -10.78
N GLY A 147 15.16 33.45 -11.14
CA GLY A 147 13.81 33.27 -10.58
C GLY A 147 12.66 33.62 -11.53
N THR A 148 12.95 34.03 -12.76
CA THR A 148 11.93 34.42 -13.76
C THR A 148 11.12 33.20 -14.24
N MET A 149 11.74 32.03 -14.33
CA MET A 149 11.06 30.77 -14.61
C MET A 149 11.28 29.78 -13.47
N ARG A 150 10.18 29.30 -12.86
CA ARG A 150 10.20 28.26 -11.82
C ARG A 150 9.57 26.98 -12.35
N SER A 151 10.33 25.90 -12.32
CA SER A 151 9.85 24.54 -12.59
C SER A 151 9.79 23.79 -11.26
N GLU A 152 8.57 23.48 -10.83
CA GLU A 152 8.35 22.72 -9.60
C GLU A 152 8.60 21.22 -9.82
N ASP A 153 8.86 20.49 -8.73
CA ASP A 153 8.99 19.04 -8.78
C ASP A 153 7.65 18.34 -9.12
N ASP A 154 7.72 17.21 -9.82
CA ASP A 154 6.59 16.34 -10.16
C ASP A 154 5.66 16.03 -8.96
N LEU A 155 6.24 15.83 -7.77
CA LEU A 155 5.48 15.58 -6.55
C LEU A 155 4.66 16.82 -6.13
N THR A 156 5.21 18.02 -6.28
CA THR A 156 4.51 19.28 -5.98
C THR A 156 3.30 19.45 -6.90
N PHE A 157 3.46 19.17 -8.21
CA PHE A 157 2.34 19.20 -9.14
C PHE A 157 1.24 18.21 -8.76
N LYS A 158 1.61 16.97 -8.44
CA LYS A 158 0.66 15.93 -8.08
C LYS A 158 -0.07 16.22 -6.77
N LEU A 159 0.62 16.77 -5.77
CA LEU A 159 0.00 17.23 -4.52
C LEU A 159 -1.01 18.34 -4.78
N GLY A 160 -0.73 19.26 -5.72
CA GLY A 160 -1.70 20.27 -6.15
C GLY A 160 -2.97 19.67 -6.78
N GLU A 161 -2.85 18.60 -7.57
CA GLU A 161 -4.02 17.88 -8.09
C GLU A 161 -4.81 17.17 -6.99
N ILE A 162 -4.13 16.54 -6.03
CA ILE A 162 -4.77 15.86 -4.88
C ILE A 162 -5.58 16.86 -4.06
N ILE A 163 -5.03 18.04 -3.76
CA ILE A 163 -5.73 19.08 -3.00
C ILE A 163 -6.98 19.56 -3.76
N LYS A 164 -6.85 19.78 -5.07
CA LYS A 164 -8.00 20.18 -5.91
C LYS A 164 -9.09 19.12 -5.95
N ALA A 165 -8.71 17.85 -6.14
CA ALA A 165 -9.65 16.73 -6.14
C ALA A 165 -10.36 16.61 -4.77
N SER A 166 -9.61 16.72 -3.67
CA SER A 166 -10.16 16.66 -2.31
C SER A 166 -11.14 17.80 -2.02
N ALA A 167 -10.80 19.04 -2.44
CA ALA A 167 -11.71 20.18 -2.30
C ALA A 167 -13.00 20.00 -3.12
N ASN A 168 -12.91 19.39 -4.31
CA ASN A 168 -14.08 19.10 -5.13
C ASN A 168 -14.99 18.05 -4.49
N VAL A 169 -14.44 16.95 -3.94
CA VAL A 169 -15.26 15.96 -3.20
C VAL A 169 -16.00 16.64 -2.06
N ARG A 170 -15.27 17.40 -1.22
CA ARG A 170 -15.84 18.10 -0.07
C ARG A 170 -16.95 19.08 -0.48
N ARG A 171 -16.77 19.80 -1.59
CA ARG A 171 -17.79 20.71 -2.12
C ARG A 171 -19.04 19.95 -2.58
N CYS A 172 -18.86 18.86 -3.33
CA CYS A 172 -19.98 18.03 -3.80
C CYS A 172 -20.80 17.45 -2.63
N GLU A 173 -20.14 17.03 -1.54
CA GLU A 173 -20.82 16.58 -0.33
C GLU A 173 -21.61 17.70 0.35
N GLN A 174 -21.04 18.91 0.46
CA GLN A 174 -21.69 20.06 1.11
C GLN A 174 -22.89 20.59 0.32
N GLU A 175 -22.81 20.55 -1.01
CA GLU A 175 -23.87 21.01 -1.91
C GLU A 175 -24.99 19.97 -2.08
N GLY A 176 -24.84 18.77 -1.48
CA GLY A 176 -25.82 17.69 -1.62
C GLY A 176 -25.89 17.13 -3.05
N ALA A 177 -24.75 17.09 -3.75
CA ALA A 177 -24.69 16.56 -5.10
C ALA A 177 -25.17 15.09 -5.16
N PRO A 178 -25.72 14.64 -6.29
CA PRO A 178 -26.15 13.24 -6.44
C PRO A 178 -25.03 12.24 -6.14
N ALA A 179 -25.36 11.13 -5.47
CA ALA A 179 -24.37 10.16 -5.00
C ALA A 179 -23.42 9.63 -6.10
N HIS A 180 -23.91 9.47 -7.33
CA HIS A 180 -23.09 9.02 -8.46
C HIS A 180 -21.98 10.03 -8.80
N VAL A 181 -22.28 11.33 -8.75
CA VAL A 181 -21.32 12.42 -9.00
C VAL A 181 -20.25 12.44 -7.91
N THR A 182 -20.65 12.34 -6.64
CA THR A 182 -19.70 12.27 -5.52
C THR A 182 -18.76 11.07 -5.68
N THR A 183 -19.30 9.91 -6.06
CA THR A 183 -18.53 8.68 -6.29
C THR A 183 -17.52 8.85 -7.44
N GLU A 184 -17.82 9.65 -8.47
CA GLU A 184 -16.86 9.95 -9.54
C GLU A 184 -15.69 10.83 -9.05
N PHE A 185 -15.98 11.87 -8.27
CA PHE A 185 -14.93 12.71 -7.68
C PHE A 185 -14.08 11.96 -6.65
N GLU A 186 -14.67 11.06 -5.86
CA GLU A 186 -13.94 10.18 -4.95
C GLU A 186 -12.98 9.26 -5.71
N GLN A 187 -13.41 8.69 -6.84
CA GLN A 187 -12.55 7.86 -7.69
C GLN A 187 -11.39 8.65 -8.27
N LEU A 188 -11.64 9.90 -8.67
CA LEU A 188 -10.59 10.79 -9.16
C LEU A 188 -9.57 11.08 -8.05
N LEU A 189 -10.02 11.37 -6.82
CA LEU A 189 -9.15 11.56 -5.67
C LEU A 189 -8.30 10.30 -5.40
N GLN A 190 -8.93 9.12 -5.37
CA GLN A 190 -8.25 7.83 -5.20
C GLN A 190 -7.18 7.61 -6.27
N TYR A 191 -7.47 7.96 -7.53
CA TYR A 191 -6.52 7.88 -8.63
C TYR A 191 -5.31 8.80 -8.43
N HIS A 192 -5.52 10.07 -8.06
CA HIS A 192 -4.41 11.00 -7.83
C HIS A 192 -3.52 10.59 -6.65
N VAL A 193 -4.11 10.09 -5.56
CA VAL A 193 -3.35 9.60 -4.39
C VAL A 193 -2.58 8.32 -4.74
N ALA A 194 -3.19 7.39 -5.49
CA ALA A 194 -2.53 6.16 -5.91
C ALA A 194 -1.32 6.44 -6.84
N THR A 195 -1.54 7.25 -7.88
CA THR A 195 -0.50 7.60 -8.87
C THR A 195 0.62 8.50 -8.30
N TYR A 196 0.37 9.20 -7.19
CA TYR A 196 1.40 9.91 -6.43
C TYR A 196 2.42 8.96 -5.77
N MET A 197 1.92 7.86 -5.20
CA MET A 197 2.77 6.83 -4.57
C MET A 197 3.44 5.95 -5.62
N ASP A 198 2.66 5.47 -6.59
CA ASP A 198 3.08 4.55 -7.64
C ASP A 198 2.33 4.83 -8.94
N ASN A 199 3.05 5.27 -9.97
CA ASN A 199 2.46 5.58 -11.28
C ASN A 199 2.46 4.39 -12.25
N ASP A 200 3.06 3.26 -11.86
CA ASP A 200 3.18 2.06 -12.70
C ASP A 200 2.24 0.93 -12.24
N ILE A 201 1.03 1.32 -11.79
CA ILE A 201 0.01 0.38 -11.31
C ILE A 201 -0.67 -0.30 -12.52
N ALA A 202 -0.64 -1.63 -12.56
CA ALA A 202 -1.27 -2.39 -13.64
C ALA A 202 -2.79 -2.13 -13.73
N GLY A 203 -3.28 -1.86 -14.93
CA GLY A 203 -4.70 -1.61 -15.21
C GLY A 203 -5.18 -0.20 -14.83
N VAL A 204 -4.29 0.67 -14.37
CA VAL A 204 -4.59 2.09 -14.09
C VAL A 204 -3.83 2.94 -15.12
N PRO A 205 -4.47 3.93 -15.77
CA PRO A 205 -3.78 4.81 -16.71
C PRO A 205 -2.65 5.57 -16.02
N GLN A 206 -1.54 5.81 -16.72
CA GLN A 206 -0.44 6.58 -16.16
C GLN A 206 -0.79 8.07 -16.06
N SER A 207 -0.44 8.69 -14.95
CA SER A 207 -0.52 10.14 -14.79
C SER A 207 0.58 10.79 -15.63
N LEU A 208 0.18 11.66 -16.55
CA LEU A 208 1.08 12.42 -17.42
C LEU A 208 1.11 13.89 -17.00
N GLN A 209 2.24 14.55 -17.23
CA GLN A 209 2.35 16.00 -17.18
C GLN A 209 1.70 16.62 -18.43
N LYS A 210 1.53 17.96 -18.41
CA LYS A 210 1.05 18.72 -19.58
C LYS A 210 1.89 18.50 -20.85
N SER A 211 3.17 18.14 -20.67
CA SER A 211 4.11 17.80 -21.76
C SER A 211 3.94 16.37 -22.30
N GLY A 212 3.05 15.56 -21.73
CA GLY A 212 2.90 14.13 -22.06
C GLY A 212 3.92 13.22 -21.36
N ARG A 213 4.89 13.78 -20.61
CA ARG A 213 5.85 12.99 -19.83
C ARG A 213 5.17 12.32 -18.63
N PRO A 214 5.39 11.02 -18.35
CA PRO A 214 4.92 10.38 -17.12
C PRO A 214 5.46 11.09 -15.86
N VAL A 215 4.58 11.28 -14.89
CA VAL A 215 4.91 11.88 -13.58
C VAL A 215 5.80 10.91 -12.79
N LYS A 216 6.92 11.39 -12.26
CA LYS A 216 7.84 10.57 -11.45
C LYS A 216 7.35 10.44 -10.00
N ALA A 217 6.59 9.38 -9.74
CA ALA A 217 6.07 9.00 -8.42
C ALA A 217 7.17 8.63 -7.40
N ILE A 218 6.79 8.53 -6.12
CA ILE A 218 7.71 8.21 -5.02
C ILE A 218 8.40 6.85 -5.24
N ARG A 219 7.63 5.80 -5.61
CA ARG A 219 8.19 4.47 -5.87
C ARG A 219 9.24 4.48 -6.98
N ALA A 220 9.01 5.25 -8.04
CA ALA A 220 9.95 5.39 -9.16
C ALA A 220 11.25 6.10 -8.76
N ARG A 221 11.26 6.90 -7.68
CA ARG A 221 12.48 7.51 -7.13
C ARG A 221 13.29 6.51 -6.30
N LEU A 222 12.64 5.52 -5.69
CA LEU A 222 13.30 4.53 -4.83
C LEU A 222 13.84 3.33 -5.63
N LYS A 223 13.06 2.83 -6.60
CA LYS A 223 13.38 1.65 -7.40
C LYS A 223 14.25 2.01 -8.61
N GLY A 224 14.96 1.00 -9.13
CA GLY A 224 15.67 1.08 -10.41
C GLY A 224 17.17 1.28 -10.26
N LYS A 225 17.89 1.26 -11.39
CA LYS A 225 19.35 1.42 -11.43
C LYS A 225 19.77 2.80 -10.95
N GLU A 226 19.04 3.83 -11.39
CA GLU A 226 19.23 5.23 -11.00
C GLU A 226 18.33 5.65 -9.82
N GLY A 227 17.64 4.69 -9.18
CA GLY A 227 16.84 4.96 -8.00
C GLY A 227 17.74 5.18 -6.77
N ARG A 228 17.18 5.78 -5.72
CA ARG A 228 17.94 6.17 -4.52
C ARG A 228 18.69 5.00 -3.87
N LEU A 229 18.11 3.80 -3.82
CA LEU A 229 18.75 2.67 -3.15
C LEU A 229 20.07 2.28 -3.84
N ARG A 230 20.04 2.08 -5.16
CA ARG A 230 21.20 1.62 -5.90
C ARG A 230 22.11 2.78 -6.34
N GLY A 231 21.51 3.83 -6.88
CA GLY A 231 22.24 4.96 -7.48
C GLY A 231 22.72 6.01 -6.48
N ASN A 232 22.18 6.04 -5.25
CA ASN A 232 22.60 7.03 -4.25
C ASN A 232 23.08 6.41 -2.94
N LEU A 233 22.62 5.22 -2.53
CA LEU A 233 23.09 4.59 -1.29
C LEU A 233 24.21 3.57 -1.55
N MET A 234 24.09 2.72 -2.57
CA MET A 234 25.10 1.67 -2.86
C MET A 234 26.27 2.15 -3.71
N GLY A 235 26.08 3.15 -4.58
CA GLY A 235 27.14 3.71 -5.41
C GLY A 235 26.97 5.20 -5.53
N LYS A 236 27.82 5.98 -4.84
CA LYS A 236 27.81 7.44 -4.91
C LYS A 236 28.93 7.92 -5.83
N ARG A 237 28.71 9.09 -6.44
CA ARG A 237 29.82 9.89 -6.95
C ARG A 237 30.60 10.42 -5.75
N VAL A 238 31.92 10.37 -5.85
CA VAL A 238 32.83 10.78 -4.78
C VAL A 238 33.70 11.92 -5.27
N ASP A 239 33.93 12.86 -4.38
CA ASP A 239 34.93 13.91 -4.59
C ASP A 239 36.34 13.31 -4.42
N PHE A 240 37.37 14.08 -4.77
CA PHE A 240 38.78 13.66 -4.69
C PHE A 240 39.10 12.37 -5.47
N SER A 241 38.46 12.19 -6.62
CA SER A 241 38.74 11.09 -7.54
C SER A 241 39.01 11.60 -8.95
N ALA A 242 39.88 10.90 -9.69
CA ALA A 242 40.19 11.20 -11.07
C ALA A 242 40.23 9.91 -11.90
N ARG A 243 40.00 10.03 -13.21
CA ARG A 243 40.07 8.92 -14.17
C ARG A 243 40.76 9.40 -15.43
N THR A 244 41.74 8.64 -15.91
CA THR A 244 42.44 8.85 -17.18
C THR A 244 42.73 7.52 -17.86
N VAL A 245 43.16 7.55 -19.12
CA VAL A 245 43.65 6.38 -19.86
C VAL A 245 45.00 5.94 -19.28
N ILE A 246 45.23 4.63 -19.22
CA ILE A 246 46.47 4.04 -18.73
C ILE A 246 47.45 3.77 -19.88
N THR A 247 48.75 3.91 -19.58
CA THR A 247 49.87 3.52 -20.46
C THR A 247 50.91 2.81 -19.59
N GLY A 248 51.53 1.75 -20.10
CA GLY A 248 52.59 1.03 -19.37
C GLY A 248 53.92 1.78 -19.38
N ASP A 249 54.60 1.79 -18.23
CA ASP A 249 55.97 2.31 -18.08
C ASP A 249 56.81 1.25 -17.36
N SER A 250 57.93 0.85 -17.97
CA SER A 250 58.82 -0.18 -17.43
C SER A 250 59.75 0.34 -16.31
N ASN A 251 59.77 1.64 -16.07
CA ASN A 251 60.66 2.27 -15.09
C ASN A 251 59.99 2.51 -13.72
N LEU A 252 58.71 2.19 -13.56
CA LEU A 252 57.98 2.30 -12.30
C LEU A 252 58.10 1.01 -11.49
N GLU A 253 58.15 1.14 -10.16
CA GLU A 253 58.08 0.00 -9.25
C GLU A 253 56.66 -0.63 -9.23
N LEU A 254 56.54 -1.84 -8.68
CA LEU A 254 55.29 -2.62 -8.73
C LEU A 254 54.12 -1.95 -8.00
N ASP A 255 54.42 -1.20 -6.93
CA ASP A 255 53.48 -0.47 -6.09
C ASP A 255 53.35 1.02 -6.44
N GLU A 256 54.02 1.48 -7.51
CA GLU A 256 53.94 2.85 -7.99
C GLU A 256 52.86 3.06 -9.06
N VAL A 257 52.34 4.29 -9.13
CA VAL A 257 51.44 4.73 -10.19
C VAL A 257 51.83 6.14 -10.65
N GLY A 258 52.09 6.29 -11.95
CA GLY A 258 52.37 7.58 -12.55
C GLY A 258 51.12 8.47 -12.58
N VAL A 259 51.12 9.55 -11.78
CA VAL A 259 50.03 10.54 -11.77
C VAL A 259 50.44 11.77 -12.59
N PRO A 260 49.72 12.12 -13.67
CA PRO A 260 49.99 13.33 -14.43
C PRO A 260 49.96 14.58 -13.55
N LYS A 261 50.89 15.51 -13.79
CA LYS A 261 50.99 16.77 -13.04
C LYS A 261 49.67 17.54 -12.99
N THR A 262 48.90 17.51 -14.08
CA THR A 262 47.57 18.14 -14.17
C THR A 262 46.56 17.56 -13.18
N ILE A 263 46.58 16.25 -12.92
CA ILE A 263 45.72 15.59 -11.94
C ILE A 263 46.24 15.84 -10.53
N ALA A 264 47.56 15.72 -10.33
CA ALA A 264 48.19 15.97 -9.04
C ALA A 264 48.00 17.42 -8.54
N MET A 265 47.95 18.39 -9.46
CA MET A 265 47.67 19.79 -9.12
C MET A 265 46.21 20.06 -8.69
N ASN A 266 45.28 19.18 -9.06
CA ASN A 266 43.86 19.32 -8.74
C ASN A 266 43.44 18.51 -7.50
N LEU A 267 44.10 17.38 -7.22
CA LEU A 267 43.81 16.55 -6.06
C LEU A 267 44.59 17.05 -4.84
N THR A 268 43.89 17.39 -3.77
CA THR A 268 44.47 17.84 -2.51
C THR A 268 44.25 16.81 -1.39
N PHE A 269 45.20 16.73 -0.46
CA PHE A 269 45.09 15.95 0.78
C PHE A 269 45.10 16.93 1.97
N PRO A 270 44.09 16.91 2.85
CA PRO A 270 43.99 17.82 3.99
C PRO A 270 45.03 17.55 5.08
#